data_AF-A0A5K0V380-F1
#
_entry.id   AF-A0A5K0V380-F1
#
_cell.length_a   1.000
_cell.length_b   1.000
_cell.length_c   1.000
_cell.angle_alpha   90.00
_cell.angle_beta   90.00
_cell.angle_gamma   90.00
#
_symmetry.space_group_name_H-M   'P 1'
#
loop_
_entity.id
_entity.type
_entity.pdbx_description
1 polymer ?
#
loop_
_entity_poly.entity_id
_entity_poly.type
_entity_poly.pdbx_seq_one_letter_code
_entity_poly.pdbx_strand_id
1 'polypeptide(L)'
;LERKKLKQNTTGASIVSDGWTNIQRCPLINFIVIARDEPIFLKAVDAFEEYKDAEYLKQLFVEAIKDVGPDKIVQLITDNVAVSRSVGLHL
;
A
#
# COMPACT_ATOMS: atom_id res chain seq x y z
N LEU A 1 12.70 11.62 13.86
CA LEU A 1 12.70 11.10 12.48
C LEU A 1 11.73 11.96 11.68
N GLU A 2 12.21 12.76 10.72
CA GLU A 2 11.29 13.53 9.86
C GLU A 2 10.60 12.58 8.88
N ARG A 3 9.26 12.63 8.82
CA ARG A 3 8.50 11.88 7.81
C ARG A 3 8.55 12.67 6.50
N LYS A 4 9.24 12.11 5.50
CA LYS A 4 9.16 12.62 4.12
C LYS A 4 7.71 12.54 3.64
N LYS A 5 7.24 13.61 3.00
CA LYS A 5 5.92 13.70 2.39
C LYS A 5 6.06 13.85 0.89
N LEU A 6 5.10 13.31 0.15
CA LEU A 6 5.03 13.47 -1.29
C LEU A 6 4.92 14.96 -1.64
N LYS A 7 5.72 15.43 -2.60
CA LYS A 7 5.64 16.84 -3.05
C LYS A 7 4.28 17.08 -3.69
N GLN A 8 3.71 18.27 -3.47
CA GLN A 8 2.34 18.56 -3.90
C GLN A 8 2.15 18.44 -5.42
N ASN A 9 3.15 18.84 -6.20
CA ASN A 9 3.16 18.80 -7.67
C ASN A 9 3.57 17.44 -8.26
N THR A 10 3.73 16.40 -7.43
CA THR A 10 4.03 15.05 -7.91
C THR A 10 2.84 14.51 -8.70
N THR A 11 3.12 13.95 -9.88
CA THR A 11 2.15 13.22 -10.70
C THR A 11 2.82 11.91 -11.15
N GLY A 12 2.02 10.89 -11.45
CA GLY A 12 2.57 9.61 -11.90
C GLY A 12 3.21 8.80 -10.78
N ALA A 13 2.47 8.59 -9.69
CA ALA A 13 2.91 7.80 -8.55
C ALA A 13 2.38 6.35 -8.62
N SER A 14 3.23 5.40 -8.23
CA SER A 14 2.85 3.99 -8.04
C SER A 14 2.76 3.70 -6.54
N ILE A 15 1.71 3.02 -6.10
CA ILE A 15 1.67 2.46 -4.74
C ILE A 15 2.18 1.03 -4.83
N VAL A 16 3.18 0.71 -4.03
CA VAL A 16 3.75 -0.64 -3.90
C VAL A 16 3.40 -1.16 -2.51
N SER A 17 2.87 -2.36 -2.43
CA SER A 17 2.56 -3.02 -1.18
C SER A 17 3.13 -4.42 -1.13
N ASP A 18 3.70 -4.76 0.02
CA ASP A 18 4.16 -6.09 0.36
C ASP A 18 3.56 -6.52 1.70
N GLY A 19 3.27 -7.81 1.82
CA GLY A 19 2.68 -8.41 3.00
C GLY A 19 3.47 -9.63 3.44
N TRP A 20 4.02 -9.61 4.66
CA TRP A 20 4.74 -10.75 5.21
C TRP A 20 4.30 -11.06 6.63
N THR A 21 4.69 -12.24 7.10
CA THR A 21 4.52 -12.66 8.49
C THR A 21 5.91 -12.72 9.11
N ASN A 22 6.14 -11.97 10.19
CA ASN A 22 7.44 -11.95 10.85
C ASN A 22 7.68 -13.26 11.65
N ILE A 23 8.88 -13.40 12.23
CA ILE A 23 9.26 -14.60 13.02
C ILE A 23 8.38 -14.85 14.25
N GLN A 24 7.69 -13.82 14.74
CA GLN A 24 6.77 -13.89 15.88
C GLN A 24 5.33 -14.21 15.44
N ARG A 25 5.12 -14.54 14.17
CA ARG A 25 3.81 -14.75 13.54
C ARG A 25 2.93 -13.51 13.53
N CYS A 26 3.52 -12.31 13.58
CA CYS A 26 2.79 -11.06 13.39
C CYS A 26 2.74 -10.71 11.89
N PRO A 27 1.55 -10.65 11.29
CA PRO A 27 1.33 -10.06 10.00
C PRO A 27 1.76 -8.60 9.92
N LEU A 28 2.45 -8.22 8.84
CA LEU A 28 2.65 -6.82 8.50
C LEU A 28 2.37 -6.60 7.02
N ILE A 29 1.68 -5.51 6.72
CA ILE A 29 1.47 -5.02 5.35
C ILE A 29 2.10 -3.64 5.26
N ASN A 30 3.01 -3.42 4.30
CA ASN A 30 3.60 -2.11 4.07
C ASN A 30 3.02 -1.46 2.80
N PHE A 31 3.10 -0.12 2.77
CA PHE A 31 2.79 0.69 1.60
C PHE A 31 3.92 1.68 1.36
N ILE A 32 4.44 1.70 0.14
CA ILE A 32 5.46 2.61 -0.34
C ILE A 32 4.93 3.31 -1.59
N VAL A 33 5.16 4.60 -1.69
CA VAL A 33 4.86 5.38 -2.89
C VAL A 33 6.15 5.54 -3.69
N ILE A 34 6.14 5.12 -4.95
CA ILE A 34 7.24 5.31 -5.90
C ILE A 34 6.82 6.40 -6.90
N ALA A 35 7.58 7.48 -6.93
CA ALA A 35 7.41 8.58 -7.89
C ALA A 35 8.78 8.98 -8.47
N ARG A 36 8.79 9.97 -9.37
CA ARG A 36 10.00 10.42 -10.08
C ARG A 36 11.17 10.78 -9.17
N ASP A 37 10.89 11.38 -8.02
CA ASP A 37 11.92 11.93 -7.14
C ASP A 37 12.53 10.84 -6.24
N GLU A 38 11.71 10.21 -5.40
CA GLU A 38 12.16 9.21 -4.43
C GLU A 38 11.02 8.30 -3.93
N PRO A 39 11.35 7.08 -3.46
CA PRO A 39 10.44 6.26 -2.68
C PRO A 39 10.07 6.90 -1.35
N ILE A 40 8.78 6.89 -1.01
CA ILE A 40 8.27 7.39 0.26
C ILE A 40 7.53 6.26 0.98
N PHE A 41 7.98 5.95 2.20
CA PHE A 41 7.23 5.06 3.07
C PHE A 41 5.94 5.74 3.53
N LEU A 42 4.80 5.16 3.15
CA LEU A 42 3.48 5.72 3.47
C LEU A 42 3.02 5.26 4.85
N LYS A 43 2.87 3.95 5.01
CA LYS A 43 2.44 3.32 6.28
C LYS A 43 2.84 1.84 6.32
N ALA A 44 2.87 1.29 7.52
CA ALA A 44 2.80 -0.16 7.75
C ALA A 44 1.64 -0.43 8.69
N VAL A 45 0.95 -1.53 8.43
CA VAL A 45 -0.27 -1.95 9.13
C VAL A 45 0.02 -3.29 9.79
N ASP A 46 -0.18 -3.36 11.09
CA ASP A 46 -0.24 -4.62 11.82
C ASP A 46 -1.59 -5.29 11.51
N ALA A 47 -1.53 -6.49 10.94
CA ALA A 47 -2.72 -7.24 10.54
C ALA A 47 -2.93 -8.49 11.40
N PHE A 48 -2.44 -8.48 12.65
CA PHE A 48 -2.56 -9.61 13.58
C PHE A 48 -4.00 -9.95 13.97
N GLU A 49 -4.83 -8.95 14.24
CA GLU A 49 -6.22 -9.14 14.70
C GLU A 49 -7.24 -9.20 13.55
N GLU A 50 -6.80 -8.99 12.32
CA GLU A 50 -7.67 -8.83 11.16
C GLU A 50 -7.74 -10.08 10.30
N TYR A 51 -8.93 -10.39 9.78
CA TYR A 51 -9.08 -11.45 8.79
C TYR A 51 -8.54 -10.94 7.45
N LYS A 52 -7.40 -11.46 7.02
CA LYS A 52 -6.69 -11.06 5.79
C LYS A 52 -7.40 -11.55 4.52
N ASP A 53 -8.65 -11.15 4.33
CA ASP A 53 -9.36 -11.36 3.08
C ASP A 53 -9.11 -10.21 2.10
N ALA A 54 -9.69 -10.37 0.91
CA ALA A 54 -9.56 -9.37 -0.15
C ALA A 54 -10.26 -8.05 0.21
N GLU A 55 -11.30 -8.06 1.06
CA GLU A 55 -12.03 -6.84 1.39
C GLU A 55 -11.21 -5.97 2.34
N TYR A 56 -10.58 -6.56 3.35
CA TYR A 56 -9.68 -5.84 4.25
C TYR A 56 -8.50 -5.22 3.48
N LEU A 57 -7.83 -6.00 2.63
CA LEU A 57 -6.71 -5.49 1.84
C LEU A 57 -7.16 -4.39 0.87
N LYS A 58 -8.34 -4.52 0.25
CA LYS A 58 -8.94 -3.46 -0.59
C LYS A 58 -9.13 -2.16 0.19
N GLN A 59 -9.65 -2.22 1.41
CA GLN A 59 -9.84 -1.02 2.25
C GLN A 59 -8.51 -0.30 2.51
N LEU A 60 -7.45 -1.06 2.81
CA LEU A 60 -6.11 -0.48 3.01
C LEU A 60 -5.58 0.22 1.75
N PHE A 61 -5.80 -0.35 0.55
CA PHE A 61 -5.45 0.30 -0.71
C PHE A 61 -6.28 1.57 -0.95
N VAL A 62 -7.59 1.55 -0.70
CA VAL A 62 -8.45 2.74 -0.84
C VAL A 62 -7.97 3.87 0.07
N GLU A 63 -7.59 3.57 1.30
CA GLU A 63 -6.99 4.56 2.20
C GLU A 63 -5.65 5.07 1.67
N ALA A 64 -4.75 4.17 1.22
CA ALA A 64 -3.46 4.57 0.68
C ALA A 64 -3.61 5.47 -0.56
N ILE A 65 -4.59 5.21 -1.43
CA ILE A 65 -4.93 6.05 -2.58
C ILE A 65 -5.41 7.43 -2.12
N LYS A 66 -6.28 7.49 -1.10
CA LYS A 66 -6.77 8.76 -0.54
C LYS A 66 -5.64 9.59 0.09
N ASP A 67 -4.71 8.94 0.79
CA ASP A 67 -3.56 9.60 1.43
C ASP A 67 -2.63 10.25 0.40
N VAL A 68 -2.48 9.62 -0.78
CA VAL A 68 -1.64 10.14 -1.87
C VAL A 68 -2.36 11.17 -2.74
N GLY A 69 -3.65 10.93 -3.00
CA GLY A 69 -4.45 11.65 -3.99
C GLY A 69 -4.72 10.76 -5.21
N PRO A 70 -5.99 10.41 -5.49
CA PRO A 70 -6.33 9.47 -6.57
C PRO A 70 -5.92 9.95 -7.96
N ASP A 71 -5.90 11.26 -8.19
CA ASP A 71 -5.48 11.92 -9.43
C ASP A 71 -3.97 11.75 -9.73
N LYS A 72 -3.18 11.34 -8.73
CA LYS A 72 -1.73 11.19 -8.85
C LYS A 72 -1.31 9.75 -9.10
N ILE A 73 -2.18 8.78 -8.87
CA ILE A 73 -1.87 7.35 -8.95
C ILE A 73 -1.98 6.85 -10.39
N VAL A 74 -0.96 6.13 -10.85
CA VAL A 74 -0.97 5.47 -12.17
C VAL A 74 -1.10 3.96 -12.10
N GLN A 75 -0.65 3.35 -11.00
CA GLN A 75 -0.72 1.90 -10.81
C GLN A 75 -0.57 1.50 -9.35
N LEU A 76 -1.01 0.28 -9.07
CA LEU A 76 -0.84 -0.42 -7.80
C LEU A 76 -0.03 -1.69 -8.07
N ILE A 77 1.01 -1.92 -7.27
CA ILE A 77 1.90 -3.06 -7.39
C ILE A 77 1.81 -3.84 -6.08
N THR A 78 1.49 -5.13 -6.18
CA THR A 78 1.21 -5.99 -5.03
C THR A 78 1.93 -7.32 -5.21
N ASP A 79 2.13 -8.07 -4.12
CA ASP A 79 2.62 -9.44 -4.20
C ASP A 79 1.64 -10.35 -4.98
N ASN A 80 2.15 -11.42 -5.60
CA ASN A 80 1.40 -12.32 -6.48
C ASN A 80 0.54 -13.36 -5.72
N VAL A 81 0.36 -13.21 -4.41
CA VAL A 81 -0.51 -14.08 -3.62
C VAL A 81 -1.98 -13.90 -4.01
N ALA A 82 -2.78 -14.97 -3.86
CA ALA A 82 -4.16 -15.02 -4.37
C ALA A 82 -5.05 -13.87 -3.86
N VAL A 83 -4.91 -13.49 -2.58
CA VAL A 83 -5.67 -12.39 -1.98
C VAL A 83 -5.34 -11.05 -2.65
N SER A 84 -4.05 -10.75 -2.83
CA SER A 84 -3.57 -9.55 -3.50
C SER A 84 -4.03 -9.45 -4.97
N ARG A 85 -4.08 -10.59 -5.68
CA ARG A 85 -4.63 -10.66 -7.04
C ARG A 85 -6.13 -10.36 -7.07
N SER A 86 -6.89 -10.86 -6.11
CA SER A 86 -8.33 -10.61 -6.01
C SER A 86 -8.62 -9.12 -5.81
N VAL A 87 -7.80 -8.42 -5.01
CA VAL A 87 -7.94 -6.98 -4.77
C VAL A 87 -7.77 -6.17 -6.05
N GLY A 88 -6.76 -6.50 -6.87
CA GLY A 88 -6.54 -5.81 -8.15
C GLY A 88 -7.73 -5.88 -9.12
N LEU A 89 -8.60 -6.89 -8.99
CA LEU A 89 -9.81 -7.03 -9.83
C LEU A 89 -11.01 -6.22 -9.32
N HIS A 90 -11.00 -5.78 -8.06
CA HIS A 90 -12.19 -5.22 -7.37
C HIS A 90 -11.95 -3.84 -6.74
N LEU A 91 -10.83 -3.19 -7.08
CA LEU A 91 -10.44 -1.86 -6.60
C LEU A 91 -11.16 -0.73 -7.36
#